data_AF-A0A3C2E9L7-F1
#
_entry.id   AF-A0A3C2E9L7-F1
#
_cell.length_a   1.000
_cell.length_b   1.000
_cell.length_c   1.000
_cell.angle_alpha   90.00
_cell.angle_beta   90.00
_cell.angle_gamma   90.00
#
_symmetry.space_group_name_H-M   'P 1'
#
loop_
_entity.id
_entity.type
_entity.pdbx_description
1 polymer ?
#
loop_
_entity_poly.entity_id
_entity_poly.type
_entity_poly.pdbx_seq_one_letter_code
_entity_poly.pdbx_strand_id
1 'polypeptide(L)'
;MKPDDYAAGLDAAHAAVFRADFETVTLAGDVGRFGLTEAEYDLTTFFERIAPSDHEAVQSGFFDDAIDVRARLIGEDGGVRYVRLIGRRGANGAFCGLMLPAGAVNSGAMGRIEAENSLTHGVGRGEVVAHYQPIVALETGRIAGFEALARWVCPGRGIIGPDDFLDLAEELDLTGAIGDQVRGLATRDLAAWRTAAPDAPLFVSANATVSELVSPGFAERLAGAVEAAGLRAGGFKLEINETEIMRDPDRAEGVIRELKSAGIGMALDDFGTGYSSLARLDRFNFDTVKIDRYFVRALAAGEHAAKVVESVLQLSRHFGMTVVAEGVESAEVAERLTEMGCDYAQGFRYSGAMEPD
;
A
#
# COMPACT_ATOMS: atom_id res chain seq x y z
N MET A 1 22.23 -14.69 6.37
CA MET A 1 21.45 -13.55 5.84
C MET A 1 22.45 -12.57 5.23
N LYS A 2 22.46 -12.35 3.91
CA LYS A 2 23.43 -11.47 3.25
C LYS A 2 22.85 -10.06 3.05
N PRO A 3 23.67 -8.99 3.09
CA PRO A 3 23.24 -7.59 3.00
C PRO A 3 22.64 -7.18 1.64
N ASP A 4 22.83 -7.99 0.60
CA ASP A 4 22.65 -7.55 -0.79
C ASP A 4 21.20 -7.67 -1.32
N ASP A 5 20.29 -8.35 -0.61
CA ASP A 5 18.94 -8.64 -1.13
C ASP A 5 17.93 -7.47 -0.98
N TYR A 6 18.31 -6.36 -0.34
CA TYR A 6 17.43 -5.19 -0.13
C TYR A 6 17.75 -3.99 -1.03
N ALA A 7 18.97 -3.90 -1.58
CA ALA A 7 19.47 -2.66 -2.20
C ALA A 7 18.61 -2.20 -3.39
N ALA A 8 18.12 -3.13 -4.22
CA ALA A 8 17.35 -2.78 -5.42
C ALA A 8 15.91 -2.31 -5.13
N GLY A 9 15.28 -2.77 -4.04
CA GLY A 9 13.93 -2.34 -3.64
C GLY A 9 13.93 -1.02 -2.85
N LEU A 10 15.06 -0.68 -2.23
CA LEU A 10 15.20 0.53 -1.39
C LEU A 10 15.30 1.82 -2.20
N ASP A 11 16.10 1.79 -3.27
CA ASP A 11 16.30 2.95 -4.13
C ASP A 11 14.98 3.36 -4.81
N ALA A 12 14.14 2.40 -5.17
CA ALA A 12 12.88 2.64 -5.88
C ALA A 12 11.71 3.07 -4.95
N ALA A 13 11.76 2.73 -3.66
CA ALA A 13 10.77 3.16 -2.66
C ALA A 13 11.11 4.49 -1.97
N HIS A 14 12.21 5.16 -2.37
CA HIS A 14 12.78 6.32 -1.67
C HIS A 14 12.94 6.10 -0.16
N ALA A 15 13.30 4.87 0.21
CA ALA A 15 13.37 4.42 1.58
C ALA A 15 14.82 4.25 2.02
N ALA A 16 15.07 4.36 3.32
CA ALA A 16 16.32 3.92 3.92
C ALA A 16 16.05 2.72 4.84
N VAL A 17 16.83 1.65 4.71
CA VAL A 17 16.90 0.62 5.76
C VAL A 17 17.62 1.22 6.94
N PHE A 18 17.06 1.03 8.14
CA PHE A 18 17.76 1.27 9.38
C PHE A 18 17.96 -0.03 10.15
N ARG A 19 19.12 -0.13 10.79
CA ARG A 19 19.46 -1.19 11.74
C ARG A 19 19.94 -0.54 13.02
N ALA A 20 19.21 -0.76 14.11
CA ALA A 20 19.56 -0.18 15.40
C ALA A 20 19.85 -1.28 16.41
N ASP A 21 21.00 -1.21 17.07
CA ASP A 21 21.28 -1.96 18.28
C ASP A 21 21.29 -1.01 19.50
N PHE A 22 21.86 -1.44 20.63
CA PHE A 22 21.91 -0.62 21.84
C PHE A 22 22.91 0.54 21.77
N GLU A 23 23.78 0.57 20.77
CA GLU A 23 24.89 1.53 20.66
C GLU A 23 24.83 2.34 19.36
N THR A 24 24.36 1.74 18.25
CA THR A 24 24.47 2.32 16.91
C THR A 24 23.20 2.18 16.09
N VAL A 25 23.02 3.12 15.15
CA VAL A 25 22.03 3.08 14.06
C VAL A 25 22.79 3.11 12.73
N THR A 26 22.72 2.01 12.00
CA THR A 26 23.26 1.90 10.63
C THR A 26 22.15 2.13 9.61
N LEU A 27 22.45 2.89 8.57
CA LEU A 27 21.51 3.30 7.52
C LEU A 27 22.03 2.88 6.15
N ALA A 28 21.15 2.39 5.28
CA ALA A 28 21.46 2.02 3.91
C ALA A 28 20.30 2.42 2.96
N GLY A 29 20.59 2.75 1.71
CA GLY A 29 19.61 3.26 0.73
C GLY A 29 19.68 4.78 0.58
N ASP A 30 18.55 5.45 0.34
CA ASP A 30 18.47 6.89 0.08
C ASP A 30 18.54 7.73 1.39
N VAL A 31 19.66 7.63 2.09
CA VAL A 31 19.90 8.31 3.38
C VAL A 31 19.89 9.85 3.20
N GLY A 32 20.39 10.34 2.07
CA GLY A 32 20.47 11.76 1.74
C GLY A 32 19.11 12.44 1.68
N ARG A 33 18.07 11.76 1.19
CA ARG A 33 16.69 12.29 1.18
C ARG A 33 16.18 12.62 2.57
N PHE A 34 16.61 11.88 3.58
CA PHE A 34 16.28 12.10 4.98
C PHE A 34 17.14 13.18 5.65
N GLY A 35 18.00 13.86 4.88
CA GLY A 35 18.89 14.90 5.40
C GLY A 35 20.00 14.35 6.28
N LEU A 36 20.29 13.05 6.16
CA LEU A 36 21.35 12.36 6.86
C LEU A 36 22.50 12.14 5.87
N THR A 37 23.74 12.22 6.34
CA THR A 37 24.94 12.13 5.49
C THR A 37 25.78 10.90 5.82
N GLU A 38 25.82 10.52 7.09
CA GLU A 38 26.53 9.33 7.57
C GLU A 38 25.70 8.07 7.37
N ALA A 39 26.38 6.96 7.09
CA ALA A 39 25.78 5.63 7.01
C ALA A 39 25.66 4.95 8.40
N GLU A 40 26.26 5.55 9.43
CA GLU A 40 26.26 5.03 10.79
C GLU A 40 26.24 6.20 11.79
N TYR A 41 25.37 6.10 12.79
CA TYR A 41 25.25 7.06 13.89
C TYR A 41 25.33 6.32 15.21
N ASP A 42 25.91 6.96 16.24
CA ASP A 42 25.65 6.57 17.62
C ASP A 42 24.15 6.72 17.92
N LEU A 43 23.58 5.78 18.68
CA LEU A 43 22.15 5.75 18.97
C LEU A 43 21.66 7.07 19.60
N THR A 44 22.42 7.62 20.54
CA THR A 44 22.09 8.90 21.20
C THR A 44 22.07 10.04 20.18
N THR A 45 23.08 10.07 19.32
CA THR A 45 23.21 11.09 18.26
C THR A 45 22.07 10.99 17.24
N PHE A 46 21.65 9.77 16.89
CA PHE A 46 20.48 9.56 16.03
C PHE A 46 19.20 10.04 16.72
N PHE A 47 19.01 9.74 18.01
CA PHE A 47 17.84 10.19 18.78
C PHE A 47 17.78 11.71 18.94
N GLU A 48 18.91 12.40 19.07
CA GLU A 48 18.95 13.87 19.10
C GLU A 48 18.44 14.51 17.80
N ARG A 49 18.47 13.76 16.69
CA ARG A 49 17.91 14.19 15.40
C ARG A 49 16.41 13.95 15.31
N ILE A 50 15.80 13.18 16.21
CA ILE A 50 14.35 13.11 16.30
C ILE A 50 13.85 14.37 17.03
N ALA A 51 12.75 14.96 16.57
CA ALA A 51 12.17 16.11 17.25
C ALA A 51 11.79 15.74 18.71
N PRO A 52 12.03 16.61 19.71
CA PRO A 52 11.81 16.27 21.12
C PRO A 52 10.42 15.74 21.46
N SER A 53 9.39 16.28 20.80
CA SER A 53 8.00 15.86 20.99
C SER A 53 7.67 14.47 20.42
N ASP A 54 8.55 13.89 19.60
CA ASP A 54 8.39 12.55 19.04
C ASP A 54 9.31 11.52 19.74
N HIS A 55 10.15 11.95 20.69
CA HIS A 55 11.11 11.10 21.42
C HIS A 55 10.43 9.95 22.14
N GLU A 56 9.35 10.21 22.87
CA GLU A 56 8.64 9.19 23.65
C GLU A 56 8.07 8.09 22.76
N ALA A 57 7.44 8.46 21.63
CA ALA A 57 6.86 7.52 20.68
C ALA A 57 7.93 6.64 20.02
N VAL A 58 9.03 7.26 19.57
CA VAL A 58 10.14 6.53 18.94
C VAL A 58 10.84 5.62 19.96
N GLN A 59 11.13 6.13 21.16
CA GLN A 59 11.74 5.33 22.23
C GLN A 59 10.85 4.15 22.62
N SER A 60 9.56 4.35 22.84
CA SER A 60 8.61 3.26 23.15
C SER A 60 8.59 2.21 22.06
N GLY A 61 8.57 2.62 20.78
CA GLY A 61 8.64 1.70 19.65
C GLY A 61 9.93 0.87 19.60
N PHE A 62 11.05 1.43 20.07
CA PHE A 62 12.31 0.70 20.26
C PHE A 62 12.35 -0.16 21.53
N PHE A 63 11.40 -0.04 22.46
CA PHE A 63 11.26 -0.97 23.59
C PHE A 63 10.35 -2.16 23.27
N ASP A 64 9.36 -1.97 22.40
CA ASP A 64 8.46 -3.04 21.93
C ASP A 64 9.16 -3.98 20.92
N ASP A 65 8.53 -5.10 20.56
CA ASP A 65 9.08 -6.04 19.55
C ASP A 65 8.93 -5.53 18.10
N ALA A 66 8.16 -4.46 17.91
CA ALA A 66 7.91 -3.81 16.63
C ALA A 66 7.76 -2.30 16.79
N ILE A 67 8.26 -1.56 15.81
CA ILE A 67 8.11 -0.11 15.70
C ILE A 67 7.28 0.20 14.46
N ASP A 68 6.25 1.03 14.60
CA ASP A 68 5.51 1.66 13.51
C ASP A 68 5.08 3.05 13.98
N VAL A 69 5.98 4.02 13.81
CA VAL A 69 5.80 5.37 14.36
C VAL A 69 6.11 6.42 13.31
N ARG A 70 5.33 7.51 13.33
CA ARG A 70 5.63 8.72 12.57
C ARG A 70 6.42 9.67 13.46
N ALA A 71 7.51 10.21 12.92
CA ALA A 71 8.40 11.11 13.64
C ALA A 71 8.90 12.22 12.71
N ARG A 72 9.30 13.34 13.30
CA ARG A 72 10.07 14.38 12.62
C ARG A 72 11.54 14.11 12.82
N LEU A 73 12.25 13.99 11.71
CA LEU A 73 13.70 13.86 11.64
C LEU A 73 14.31 15.21 11.24
N ILE A 74 15.29 15.65 12.01
CA ILE A 74 16.06 16.88 11.80
C ILE A 74 17.32 16.49 11.05
N GLY A 75 17.38 16.88 9.78
CA GLY A 75 18.55 16.67 8.94
C GLY A 75 19.76 17.49 9.40
N GLU A 76 20.94 17.16 8.89
CA GLU A 76 22.18 17.92 9.10
C GLU A 76 22.09 19.36 8.61
N ASP A 77 21.26 19.58 7.59
CA ASP A 77 20.93 20.89 7.04
C ASP A 77 19.99 21.71 7.95
N GLY A 78 19.56 21.15 9.09
CA GLY A 78 18.56 21.73 9.98
C GLY A 78 17.13 21.61 9.44
N GLY A 79 16.93 20.99 8.28
CA GLY A 79 15.63 20.77 7.67
C GLY A 79 14.85 19.67 8.39
N VAL A 80 13.59 19.95 8.72
CA VAL A 80 12.70 18.95 9.32
C VAL A 80 12.03 18.14 8.22
N ARG A 81 12.14 16.82 8.31
CA ARG A 81 11.53 15.85 7.41
C ARG A 81 10.63 14.93 8.20
N TYR A 82 9.47 14.63 7.65
CA TYR A 82 8.54 13.72 8.27
C TYR A 82 8.88 12.31 7.79
N VAL A 83 9.05 11.41 8.73
CA VAL A 83 9.44 10.03 8.47
C VAL A 83 8.50 9.07 9.18
N ARG A 84 8.27 7.91 8.57
CA ARG A 84 7.63 6.76 9.23
C ARG A 84 8.71 5.71 9.43
N LEU A 85 8.94 5.32 10.67
CA LEU A 85 9.85 4.26 11.06
C LEU A 85 9.02 2.98 11.26
N ILE A 86 9.25 1.98 10.41
CA ILE A 86 8.60 0.67 10.50
C ILE A 86 9.67 -0.40 10.65
N GLY A 87 9.61 -1.24 11.67
CA GLY A 87 10.62 -2.26 11.87
C GLY A 87 10.27 -3.26 12.96
N ARG A 88 11.12 -4.27 13.11
CA ARG A 88 10.99 -5.28 14.17
C ARG A 88 12.32 -5.60 14.80
N ARG A 89 12.26 -6.09 16.03
CA ARG A 89 13.43 -6.66 16.70
C ARG A 89 13.74 -8.04 16.13
N GLY A 90 14.96 -8.22 15.64
CA GLY A 90 15.47 -9.51 15.19
C GLY A 90 15.85 -10.41 16.37
N ALA A 91 16.07 -11.70 16.10
CA ALA A 91 16.45 -12.69 17.12
C ALA A 91 17.79 -12.40 17.83
N ASN A 92 18.63 -11.54 17.24
CA ASN A 92 19.88 -11.06 17.83
C ASN A 92 19.69 -9.81 18.73
N GLY A 93 18.46 -9.36 18.93
CA GLY A 93 18.14 -8.18 19.75
C GLY A 93 18.22 -6.84 19.01
N ALA A 94 18.79 -6.80 17.79
CA ALA A 94 18.89 -5.60 16.98
C ALA A 94 17.57 -5.35 16.22
N PHE A 95 17.15 -4.10 16.13
CA PHE A 95 16.06 -3.69 15.23
C PHE A 95 16.54 -3.64 13.80
N CYS A 96 15.69 -4.11 12.89
CA CYS A 96 15.81 -3.89 11.46
C CYS A 96 14.48 -3.34 10.95
N GLY A 97 14.54 -2.29 10.13
CA GLY A 97 13.35 -1.64 9.62
C GLY A 97 13.61 -0.72 8.44
N LEU A 98 12.55 -0.05 8.01
CA LEU A 98 12.50 0.94 6.96
C LEU A 98 12.15 2.31 7.56
N MET A 99 12.89 3.31 7.12
CA MET A 99 12.57 4.71 7.25
C MET A 99 11.99 5.17 5.91
N LEU A 100 10.72 5.55 5.94
CA LEU A 100 9.96 5.98 4.77
C LEU A 100 9.67 7.48 4.89
N PRO A 101 9.59 8.23 3.77
CA PRO A 101 9.01 9.56 3.80
C PRO A 101 7.56 9.46 4.31
N ALA A 102 7.24 10.24 5.35
CA ALA A 102 5.87 10.44 5.80
C ALA A 102 5.45 11.85 5.38
N GLY A 103 4.17 12.04 5.05
CA GLY A 103 3.66 13.39 4.88
C GLY A 103 3.68 14.12 6.22
N ALA A 104 3.78 15.44 6.17
CA ALA A 104 3.48 16.30 7.31
C ALA A 104 1.96 16.33 7.55
N VAL A 105 1.33 15.23 7.94
CA VAL A 105 -0.08 15.28 8.35
C VAL A 105 -0.24 14.67 9.72
N ASN A 106 0.27 15.45 10.68
CA ASN A 106 -0.50 15.64 11.89
C ASN A 106 -1.13 17.03 11.78
N SER A 107 -2.43 17.12 12.02
CA SER A 107 -3.28 18.32 12.02
C SER A 107 -2.82 19.46 12.96
N GLY A 108 -1.62 19.36 13.55
CA GLY A 108 -0.96 20.40 14.33
C GLY A 108 0.05 21.29 13.56
N ALA A 109 0.55 20.89 12.38
CA ALA A 109 1.60 21.65 11.66
C ALA A 109 1.08 22.47 10.46
N MET A 110 -0.06 22.09 9.90
CA MET A 110 -0.80 22.86 8.90
C MET A 110 -2.13 23.27 9.53
N GLY A 111 -2.47 24.55 9.50
CA GLY A 111 -3.79 24.97 9.93
C GLY A 111 -4.83 24.25 9.09
N ARG A 112 -5.90 23.73 9.71
CA ARG A 112 -6.95 22.96 9.02
C ARG A 112 -7.42 23.59 7.70
N ILE A 113 -7.61 24.92 7.71
CA ILE A 113 -8.01 25.71 6.53
C ILE A 113 -6.96 25.68 5.41
N GLU A 114 -5.66 25.69 5.75
CA GLU A 114 -4.57 25.60 4.77
C GLU A 114 -4.54 24.19 4.15
N ALA A 115 -4.79 23.16 4.95
CA ALA A 115 -4.88 21.78 4.49
C ALA A 115 -6.01 21.60 3.48
N GLU A 116 -7.20 22.07 3.82
CA GLU A 116 -8.40 21.99 2.98
C GLU A 116 -8.19 22.71 1.64
N ASN A 117 -7.68 23.95 1.70
CA ASN A 117 -7.38 24.70 0.49
C ASN A 117 -6.32 24.02 -0.36
N SER A 118 -5.23 23.56 0.25
CA SER A 118 -4.12 22.93 -0.48
C SER A 118 -4.59 21.66 -1.18
N LEU A 119 -5.35 20.80 -0.50
CA LEU A 119 -5.85 19.57 -1.09
C LEU A 119 -6.85 19.84 -2.21
N THR A 120 -7.82 20.75 -2.00
CA THR A 120 -8.82 21.11 -3.01
C THR A 120 -8.17 21.63 -4.29
N HIS A 121 -7.21 22.56 -4.17
CA HIS A 121 -6.49 23.07 -5.34
C HIS A 121 -5.55 22.03 -5.94
N GLY A 122 -4.91 21.20 -5.11
CA GLY A 122 -3.97 20.19 -5.53
C GLY A 122 -4.63 19.12 -6.40
N VAL A 123 -5.80 18.63 -5.98
CA VAL A 123 -6.63 17.73 -6.81
C VAL A 123 -6.95 18.42 -8.15
N GLY A 124 -7.39 19.67 -8.14
CA GLY A 124 -7.69 20.41 -9.38
C GLY A 124 -6.48 20.63 -10.31
N ARG A 125 -5.26 20.58 -9.79
CA ARG A 125 -4.00 20.73 -10.55
C ARG A 125 -3.37 19.41 -10.96
N GLY A 126 -3.96 18.27 -10.59
CA GLY A 126 -3.36 16.95 -10.83
C GLY A 126 -2.14 16.68 -9.96
N GLU A 127 -2.08 17.27 -8.76
CA GLU A 127 -1.04 17.00 -7.77
C GLU A 127 -1.23 15.64 -7.07
N VAL A 128 -2.36 14.95 -7.30
CA VAL A 128 -2.57 13.56 -6.87
C VAL A 128 -2.17 12.61 -7.98
N VAL A 129 -1.15 11.81 -7.71
CA VAL A 129 -0.53 10.85 -8.63
C VAL A 129 -0.73 9.42 -8.15
N ALA A 130 -0.47 8.45 -9.02
CA ALA A 130 -0.48 7.04 -8.69
C ALA A 130 0.95 6.55 -8.46
N HIS A 131 1.20 5.93 -7.30
CA HIS A 131 2.37 5.09 -7.09
C HIS A 131 1.95 3.62 -7.10
N TYR A 132 2.86 2.73 -7.45
CA TYR A 132 2.56 1.34 -7.74
C TYR A 132 3.33 0.42 -6.82
N GLN A 133 2.60 -0.33 -5.99
CA GLN A 133 3.21 -1.37 -5.17
C GLN A 133 3.14 -2.71 -5.91
N PRO A 134 4.26 -3.44 -6.06
CA PRO A 134 4.28 -4.68 -6.84
C PRO A 134 3.52 -5.81 -6.13
N ILE A 135 2.75 -6.55 -6.92
CA ILE A 135 2.13 -7.82 -6.57
C ILE A 135 2.90 -8.94 -7.26
N VAL A 136 3.43 -9.88 -6.48
CA VAL A 136 4.37 -10.91 -6.93
C VAL A 136 3.72 -12.29 -6.88
N ALA A 137 3.86 -13.07 -7.95
CA ALA A 137 3.44 -14.46 -7.97
C ALA A 137 4.37 -15.30 -7.09
N LEU A 138 3.83 -15.88 -6.02
CA LEU A 138 4.62 -16.59 -5.00
C LEU A 138 5.34 -17.81 -5.58
N GLU A 139 4.69 -18.56 -6.47
CA GLU A 139 5.28 -19.75 -7.10
C GLU A 139 6.54 -19.44 -7.92
N THR A 140 6.57 -18.28 -8.61
CA THR A 140 7.66 -17.96 -9.58
C THR A 140 8.57 -16.83 -9.14
N GLY A 141 8.18 -16.07 -8.12
CA GLY A 141 8.87 -14.84 -7.69
C GLY A 141 8.79 -13.69 -8.70
N ARG A 142 8.00 -13.83 -9.78
CA ARG A 142 7.87 -12.79 -10.82
C ARG A 142 6.76 -11.80 -10.49
N ILE A 143 6.93 -10.55 -10.91
CA ILE A 143 5.88 -9.54 -10.83
C ILE A 143 4.69 -9.99 -11.67
N ALA A 144 3.51 -10.03 -11.05
CA ALA A 144 2.24 -10.38 -11.67
C ALA A 144 1.42 -9.12 -11.99
N GLY A 145 1.57 -8.06 -11.19
CA GLY A 145 0.85 -6.81 -11.36
C GLY A 145 1.24 -5.78 -10.31
N PHE A 146 0.44 -4.73 -10.20
CA PHE A 146 0.66 -3.65 -9.26
C PHE A 146 -0.64 -3.15 -8.65
N GLU A 147 -0.60 -2.72 -7.41
CA GLU A 147 -1.67 -1.91 -6.81
C GLU A 147 -1.35 -0.43 -6.98
N ALA A 148 -2.27 0.32 -7.58
CA ALA A 148 -2.21 1.77 -7.73
C ALA A 148 -2.68 2.46 -6.45
N LEU A 149 -1.75 3.13 -5.78
CA LEU A 149 -1.95 3.82 -4.51
C LEU A 149 -1.80 5.32 -4.71
N ALA A 150 -2.79 6.08 -4.25
CA ALA A 150 -2.78 7.52 -4.35
C ALA A 150 -1.61 8.13 -3.56
N ARG A 151 -0.97 9.15 -4.14
CA ARG A 151 0.04 9.98 -3.49
C ARG A 151 -0.24 11.43 -3.82
N TRP A 152 -0.22 12.30 -2.82
CA TRP A 152 -0.38 13.72 -3.04
C TRP A 152 1.00 14.40 -3.05
N VAL A 153 1.42 14.88 -4.22
CA VAL A 153 2.63 15.68 -4.40
C VAL A 153 2.33 17.11 -3.97
N CYS A 154 2.50 17.38 -2.67
CA CYS A 154 2.19 18.67 -2.08
C CYS A 154 3.37 19.66 -2.25
N PRO A 155 3.21 20.78 -2.97
CA PRO A 155 4.28 21.75 -3.17
C PRO A 155 4.84 22.27 -1.85
N GLY A 156 6.16 22.19 -1.68
CA GLY A 156 6.86 22.61 -0.45
C GLY A 156 6.75 21.65 0.74
N ARG A 157 5.98 20.56 0.62
CA ARG A 157 5.84 19.52 1.68
C ARG A 157 6.24 18.13 1.21
N GLY A 158 6.42 17.93 -0.09
CA GLY A 158 6.82 16.65 -0.68
C GLY A 158 5.63 15.71 -0.87
N ILE A 159 5.91 14.42 -0.91
CA ILE A 159 4.90 13.39 -1.18
C ILE A 159 4.19 13.00 0.13
N ILE A 160 2.86 13.08 0.11
CA ILE A 160 1.98 12.74 1.22
C ILE A 160 1.24 11.43 0.89
N GLY A 161 1.24 10.50 1.85
CA GLY A 161 0.60 9.19 1.72
C GLY A 161 -0.92 9.23 1.92
N PRO A 162 -1.65 8.19 1.50
CA PRO A 162 -3.11 8.15 1.56
C PRO A 162 -3.66 8.26 2.99
N ASP A 163 -3.05 7.56 3.95
CA ASP A 163 -3.38 7.65 5.39
C ASP A 163 -3.33 9.08 5.96
N ASP A 164 -2.66 9.99 5.26
CA ASP A 164 -2.40 11.35 5.71
C ASP A 164 -3.35 12.38 5.05
N PHE A 165 -4.03 12.06 3.93
CA PHE A 165 -4.92 13.03 3.28
C PHE A 165 -6.31 12.49 2.89
N LEU A 166 -6.53 11.17 2.90
CA LEU A 166 -7.81 10.60 2.48
C LEU A 166 -8.97 10.94 3.42
N ASP A 167 -8.74 10.97 4.74
CA ASP A 167 -9.77 11.42 5.70
C ASP A 167 -10.23 12.86 5.38
N LEU A 168 -9.27 13.75 5.10
CA LEU A 168 -9.56 15.12 4.70
C LEU A 168 -10.25 15.17 3.33
N ALA A 169 -9.86 14.31 2.39
CA ALA A 169 -10.50 14.21 1.08
C ALA A 169 -11.95 13.77 1.20
N GLU A 170 -12.27 12.84 2.10
CA GLU A 170 -13.63 12.39 2.37
C GLU A 170 -14.47 13.54 2.95
N GLU A 171 -13.95 14.27 3.94
CA GLU A 171 -14.64 15.44 4.52
C GLU A 171 -14.91 16.56 3.50
N LEU A 172 -14.11 16.64 2.43
CA LEU A 172 -14.22 17.63 1.35
C LEU A 172 -14.94 17.11 0.10
N ASP A 173 -15.50 15.90 0.14
CA ASP A 173 -16.13 15.23 -1.01
C ASP A 173 -15.19 15.09 -2.24
N LEU A 174 -13.88 14.97 -2.01
CA LEU A 174 -12.85 14.87 -3.06
C LEU A 174 -12.48 13.42 -3.43
N THR A 175 -12.92 12.42 -2.65
CA THR A 175 -12.56 11.00 -2.85
C THR A 175 -12.82 10.51 -4.27
N GLY A 176 -13.99 10.83 -4.84
CA GLY A 176 -14.32 10.43 -6.21
C GLY A 176 -13.43 11.08 -7.28
N ALA A 177 -13.08 12.36 -7.12
CA ALA A 177 -12.18 13.05 -8.05
C ALA A 177 -10.76 12.47 -7.99
N ILE A 178 -10.28 12.16 -6.78
CA ILE A 178 -8.99 11.51 -6.54
C ILE A 178 -8.98 10.10 -7.15
N GLY A 179 -10.03 9.32 -6.90
CA GLY A 179 -10.21 7.99 -7.47
C GLY A 179 -10.17 8.01 -8.99
N ASP A 180 -10.90 8.93 -9.63
CA ASP A 180 -10.93 9.06 -11.09
C ASP A 180 -9.55 9.44 -11.66
N GLN A 181 -8.80 10.30 -10.97
CA GLN A 181 -7.42 10.63 -11.35
C GLN A 181 -6.48 9.42 -11.26
N VAL A 182 -6.50 8.70 -10.14
CA VAL A 182 -5.64 7.54 -9.89
C VAL A 182 -5.97 6.40 -10.87
N ARG A 183 -7.25 6.06 -11.07
CA ARG A 183 -7.67 5.04 -12.04
C ARG A 183 -7.34 5.44 -13.48
N GLY A 184 -7.48 6.73 -13.81
CA GLY A 184 -7.08 7.27 -15.11
C GLY A 184 -5.56 7.17 -15.37
N LEU A 185 -4.73 7.40 -14.34
CA LEU A 185 -3.27 7.18 -14.44
C LEU A 185 -2.95 5.69 -14.57
N ALA A 186 -3.51 4.85 -13.69
CA ALA A 186 -3.30 3.40 -13.67
C ALA A 186 -3.64 2.71 -15.01
N THR A 187 -4.73 3.13 -15.67
CA THR A 187 -5.10 2.61 -17.00
C THR A 187 -4.10 2.98 -18.08
N ARG A 188 -3.58 4.22 -18.07
CA ARG A 188 -2.56 4.69 -19.03
C ARG A 188 -1.21 4.02 -18.79
N ASP A 189 -0.78 3.95 -17.54
CA ASP A 189 0.52 3.41 -17.18
C ASP A 189 0.58 1.90 -17.48
N LEU A 190 -0.49 1.15 -17.20
CA LEU A 190 -0.60 -0.25 -17.62
C LEU A 190 -0.52 -0.43 -19.14
N ALA A 191 -1.18 0.43 -19.92
CA ALA A 191 -1.10 0.36 -21.38
C ALA A 191 0.33 0.62 -21.90
N ALA A 192 1.03 1.57 -21.29
CA ALA A 192 2.43 1.87 -21.60
C ALA A 192 3.34 0.67 -21.26
N TRP A 193 3.25 0.12 -20.05
CA TRP A 193 4.06 -1.03 -19.64
C TRP A 193 3.82 -2.27 -20.48
N ARG A 194 2.59 -2.50 -20.93
CA ARG A 194 2.28 -3.62 -21.83
C ARG A 194 2.84 -3.43 -23.23
N THR A 195 3.00 -2.20 -23.67
CA THR A 195 3.69 -1.92 -24.94
C THR A 195 5.18 -2.18 -24.80
N ALA A 196 5.78 -1.82 -23.65
CA ALA A 196 7.18 -2.05 -23.35
C ALA A 196 7.52 -3.53 -23.05
N ALA A 197 6.58 -4.28 -22.44
CA ALA A 197 6.72 -5.69 -22.07
C ALA A 197 5.49 -6.51 -22.50
N PRO A 198 5.31 -6.81 -23.81
CA PRO A 198 4.10 -7.45 -24.34
C PRO A 198 3.81 -8.85 -23.79
N ASP A 199 4.86 -9.59 -23.43
CA ASP A 199 4.76 -10.97 -22.95
C ASP A 199 4.50 -11.05 -21.43
N ALA A 200 4.60 -9.92 -20.71
CA ALA A 200 4.35 -9.90 -19.27
C ALA A 200 2.83 -9.83 -19.02
N PRO A 201 2.25 -10.78 -18.26
CA PRO A 201 0.81 -10.82 -18.00
C PRO A 201 0.40 -9.83 -16.91
N LEU A 202 0.87 -8.58 -16.99
CA LEU A 202 0.66 -7.55 -15.99
C LEU A 202 -0.83 -7.20 -15.85
N PHE A 203 -1.25 -7.02 -14.60
CA PHE A 203 -2.49 -6.35 -14.24
C PHE A 203 -2.19 -5.14 -13.34
N VAL A 204 -3.12 -4.20 -13.26
CA VAL A 204 -3.12 -3.16 -12.24
C VAL A 204 -4.44 -3.19 -11.50
N SER A 205 -4.38 -3.07 -10.19
CA SER A 205 -5.55 -2.89 -9.34
C SER A 205 -5.60 -1.47 -8.78
N ALA A 206 -6.81 -0.95 -8.54
CA ALA A 206 -7.00 0.36 -7.94
C ALA A 206 -8.24 0.36 -7.05
N ASN A 207 -8.18 1.12 -5.96
CA ASN A 207 -9.24 1.21 -4.97
C ASN A 207 -10.47 1.99 -5.49
N ALA A 208 -11.65 1.60 -5.03
CA ALA A 208 -12.87 2.37 -5.13
C ALA A 208 -13.76 2.15 -3.91
N THR A 209 -14.35 3.24 -3.44
CA THR A 209 -15.39 3.17 -2.40
C THR A 209 -16.71 2.70 -3.00
N VAL A 210 -17.59 2.17 -2.16
CA VAL A 210 -18.94 1.77 -2.61
C VAL A 210 -19.79 2.96 -3.02
N SER A 211 -19.60 4.11 -2.36
CA SER A 211 -20.26 5.36 -2.73
C SER A 211 -19.88 5.81 -4.15
N GLU A 212 -18.62 5.66 -4.55
CA GLU A 212 -18.19 5.88 -5.93
C GLU A 212 -18.82 4.86 -6.89
N LEU A 213 -18.75 3.57 -6.52
CA LEU A 213 -19.25 2.47 -7.35
C LEU A 213 -20.72 2.68 -7.75
N VAL A 214 -21.58 3.04 -6.79
CA VAL A 214 -23.02 3.24 -7.05
C VAL A 214 -23.35 4.64 -7.59
N SER A 215 -22.34 5.49 -7.81
CA SER A 215 -22.54 6.83 -8.36
C SER A 215 -22.93 6.76 -9.85
N PRO A 216 -23.82 7.65 -10.34
CA PRO A 216 -24.22 7.66 -11.73
C PRO A 216 -23.03 7.75 -12.70
N GLY A 217 -23.02 6.86 -13.69
CA GLY A 217 -22.02 6.84 -14.76
C GLY A 217 -20.63 6.34 -14.34
N PHE A 218 -20.42 5.86 -13.11
CA PHE A 218 -19.11 5.34 -12.67
C PHE A 218 -18.64 4.19 -13.58
N ALA A 219 -19.50 3.18 -13.77
CA ALA A 219 -19.17 2.02 -14.59
C ALA A 219 -18.86 2.39 -16.04
N GLU A 220 -19.70 3.26 -16.64
CA GLU A 220 -19.49 3.76 -18.00
C GLU A 220 -18.14 4.50 -18.15
N ARG A 221 -17.80 5.39 -17.21
CA ARG A 221 -16.52 6.12 -17.24
C ARG A 221 -15.32 5.18 -17.13
N LEU A 222 -15.35 4.24 -16.18
CA LEU A 222 -14.25 3.31 -15.97
C LEU A 222 -14.10 2.32 -17.14
N ALA A 223 -15.21 1.75 -17.61
CA ALA A 223 -15.23 0.87 -18.77
C ALA A 223 -14.69 1.57 -20.02
N GLY A 224 -15.13 2.82 -20.27
CA GLY A 224 -14.63 3.63 -21.38
C GLY A 224 -13.13 3.92 -21.30
N ALA A 225 -12.60 4.19 -20.09
CA ALA A 225 -11.16 4.39 -19.90
C ALA A 225 -10.34 3.12 -20.17
N VAL A 226 -10.81 1.96 -19.68
CA VAL A 226 -10.18 0.65 -19.88
C VAL A 226 -10.20 0.24 -21.36
N GLU A 227 -11.34 0.45 -22.03
CA GLU A 227 -11.50 0.19 -23.47
C GLU A 227 -10.62 1.11 -24.32
N ALA A 228 -10.61 2.42 -24.03
CA ALA A 228 -9.78 3.39 -24.75
C ALA A 228 -8.28 3.12 -24.60
N ALA A 229 -7.86 2.56 -23.46
CA ALA A 229 -6.50 2.12 -23.21
C ALA A 229 -6.15 0.76 -23.86
N GLY A 230 -7.12 0.08 -24.49
CA GLY A 230 -6.93 -1.20 -25.18
C GLY A 230 -6.55 -2.35 -24.23
N LEU A 231 -6.95 -2.26 -22.96
CA LEU A 231 -6.59 -3.25 -21.95
C LEU A 231 -7.35 -4.55 -22.16
N ARG A 232 -6.64 -5.69 -22.02
CA ARG A 232 -7.29 -7.02 -22.04
C ARG A 232 -8.20 -7.19 -20.82
N ALA A 233 -9.20 -8.05 -20.93
CA ALA A 233 -10.04 -8.44 -19.79
C ALA A 233 -9.18 -8.94 -18.61
N GLY A 234 -9.49 -8.46 -17.41
CA GLY A 234 -8.74 -8.72 -16.17
C GLY A 234 -7.39 -8.00 -16.07
N GLY A 235 -7.02 -7.17 -17.06
CA GLY A 235 -5.84 -6.32 -17.00
C GLY A 235 -5.99 -5.19 -15.98
N PHE A 236 -7.20 -4.61 -15.88
CA PHE A 236 -7.54 -3.67 -14.82
C PHE A 236 -8.45 -4.33 -13.81
N LYS A 237 -8.16 -4.15 -12.51
CA LYS A 237 -8.96 -4.67 -11.41
C LYS A 237 -9.42 -3.52 -10.50
N LEU A 238 -10.67 -3.57 -10.05
CA LEU A 238 -11.19 -2.66 -9.04
C LEU A 238 -11.17 -3.36 -7.68
N GLU A 239 -10.57 -2.71 -6.68
CA GLU A 239 -10.55 -3.20 -5.30
C GLU A 239 -11.64 -2.50 -4.50
N ILE A 240 -12.42 -3.30 -3.75
CA ILE A 240 -13.52 -2.82 -2.93
C ILE A 240 -13.42 -3.45 -1.55
N ASN A 241 -13.48 -2.62 -0.51
CA ASN A 241 -13.44 -3.08 0.88
C ASN A 241 -14.67 -3.92 1.25
N GLU A 242 -14.42 -5.00 2.01
CA GLU A 242 -15.43 -5.94 2.51
C GLU A 242 -16.57 -5.27 3.32
N THR A 243 -16.23 -4.38 4.23
CA THR A 243 -17.22 -3.75 5.12
C THR A 243 -18.06 -2.74 4.37
N GLU A 244 -17.48 -2.05 3.39
CA GLU A 244 -18.21 -1.07 2.60
C GLU A 244 -19.26 -1.71 1.70
N ILE A 245 -18.92 -2.79 0.98
CA ILE A 245 -19.85 -3.41 0.01
C ILE A 245 -21.11 -3.95 0.68
N MET A 246 -21.01 -4.25 1.97
CA MET A 246 -22.12 -4.74 2.76
C MET A 246 -23.15 -3.66 3.13
N ARG A 247 -22.84 -2.37 2.93
CA ARG A 247 -23.77 -1.24 3.17
C ARG A 247 -24.90 -1.16 2.13
N ASP A 248 -24.61 -1.42 0.85
CA ASP A 248 -25.59 -1.41 -0.25
C ASP A 248 -25.32 -2.54 -1.27
N PRO A 249 -25.54 -3.81 -0.86
CA PRO A 249 -25.11 -4.97 -1.62
C PRO A 249 -25.86 -5.15 -2.95
N ASP A 250 -27.16 -4.85 -2.99
CA ASP A 250 -27.97 -5.11 -4.18
C ASP A 250 -27.65 -4.11 -5.31
N ARG A 251 -27.36 -2.84 -4.97
CA ARG A 251 -26.90 -1.87 -5.98
C ARG A 251 -25.47 -2.15 -6.41
N ALA A 252 -24.59 -2.48 -5.47
CA ALA A 252 -23.20 -2.83 -5.79
C ALA A 252 -23.15 -4.04 -6.76
N GLU A 253 -23.98 -5.06 -6.55
CA GLU A 253 -24.02 -6.25 -7.42
C GLU A 253 -24.37 -5.90 -8.88
N GLY A 254 -25.31 -4.98 -9.08
CA GLY A 254 -25.69 -4.51 -10.42
C GLY A 254 -24.51 -3.89 -11.16
N VAL A 255 -23.79 -2.98 -10.49
CA VAL A 255 -22.64 -2.27 -11.06
C VAL A 255 -21.44 -3.21 -11.27
N ILE A 256 -21.18 -4.10 -10.31
CA ILE A 256 -20.12 -5.11 -10.41
C ILE A 256 -20.32 -5.99 -11.65
N ARG A 257 -21.56 -6.42 -11.90
CA ARG A 257 -21.88 -7.21 -13.11
C ARG A 257 -21.61 -6.44 -14.39
N GLU A 258 -21.94 -5.15 -14.43
CA GLU A 258 -21.68 -4.27 -15.57
C GLU A 258 -20.18 -4.13 -15.82
N LEU A 259 -19.39 -3.81 -14.79
CA LEU A 259 -17.93 -3.73 -14.87
C LEU A 259 -17.30 -5.04 -15.33
N LYS A 260 -17.73 -6.18 -14.78
CA LYS A 260 -17.26 -7.51 -15.21
C LYS A 260 -17.58 -7.79 -16.68
N SER A 261 -18.75 -7.39 -17.17
CA SER A 261 -19.10 -7.53 -18.59
C SER A 261 -18.24 -6.65 -19.52
N ALA A 262 -17.69 -5.55 -18.99
CA ALA A 262 -16.71 -4.71 -19.67
C ALA A 262 -15.28 -5.28 -19.54
N GLY A 263 -15.10 -6.45 -18.93
CA GLY A 263 -13.82 -7.11 -18.75
C GLY A 263 -12.97 -6.57 -17.60
N ILE A 264 -13.54 -5.75 -16.72
CA ILE A 264 -12.85 -5.27 -15.51
C ILE A 264 -12.91 -6.36 -14.44
N GLY A 265 -11.75 -6.69 -13.87
CA GLY A 265 -11.67 -7.63 -12.76
C GLY A 265 -12.10 -6.99 -11.44
N MET A 266 -12.55 -7.81 -10.50
CA MET A 266 -13.03 -7.36 -9.20
C MET A 266 -12.23 -8.04 -8.10
N ALA A 267 -11.67 -7.26 -7.20
CA ALA A 267 -10.97 -7.72 -6.01
C ALA A 267 -11.74 -7.30 -4.76
N LEU A 268 -11.89 -8.22 -3.83
CA LEU A 268 -12.40 -7.95 -2.49
C LEU A 268 -11.22 -7.68 -1.56
N ASP A 269 -11.21 -6.50 -0.97
CA ASP A 269 -10.14 -6.02 -0.09
C ASP A 269 -10.50 -6.15 1.39
N ASP A 270 -9.47 -6.18 2.25
CA ASP A 270 -9.56 -6.31 3.71
C ASP A 270 -10.35 -7.54 4.20
N PHE A 271 -10.29 -8.65 3.46
CA PHE A 271 -11.10 -9.82 3.77
C PHE A 271 -10.77 -10.44 5.13
N GLY A 272 -11.82 -10.67 5.93
CA GLY A 272 -11.73 -11.25 7.26
C GLY A 272 -11.78 -10.22 8.39
N THR A 273 -11.84 -8.93 8.06
CA THR A 273 -12.06 -7.84 9.02
C THR A 273 -13.56 -7.55 9.25
N GLY A 274 -14.41 -7.98 8.32
CA GLY A 274 -15.86 -7.74 8.33
C GLY A 274 -16.73 -8.99 8.52
N TYR A 275 -18.03 -8.80 8.32
CA TYR A 275 -19.05 -9.86 8.41
C TYR A 275 -19.66 -10.17 7.02
N SER A 276 -18.85 -10.53 6.02
CA SER A 276 -19.41 -11.06 4.77
C SER A 276 -19.99 -12.44 4.98
N SER A 277 -21.22 -12.65 4.49
CA SER A 277 -21.74 -14.00 4.37
C SER A 277 -21.16 -14.66 3.12
N LEU A 278 -20.79 -15.93 3.21
CA LEU A 278 -20.30 -16.72 2.08
C LEU A 278 -21.27 -16.70 0.88
N ALA A 279 -22.57 -16.65 1.16
CA ALA A 279 -23.61 -16.54 0.15
C ALA A 279 -23.55 -15.22 -0.65
N ARG A 280 -23.00 -14.14 -0.07
CA ARG A 280 -22.83 -12.86 -0.77
C ARG A 280 -21.56 -12.82 -1.60
N LEU A 281 -20.48 -13.43 -1.13
CA LEU A 281 -19.25 -13.60 -1.93
C LEU A 281 -19.54 -14.33 -3.24
N ASP A 282 -20.34 -15.41 -3.17
CA ASP A 282 -20.80 -16.16 -4.35
C ASP A 282 -21.61 -15.28 -5.33
N ARG A 283 -22.49 -14.41 -4.81
CA ARG A 283 -23.31 -13.51 -5.65
C ARG A 283 -22.49 -12.45 -6.38
N PHE A 284 -21.50 -11.84 -5.72
CA PHE A 284 -20.68 -10.79 -6.33
C PHE A 284 -19.71 -11.34 -7.38
N ASN A 285 -19.39 -12.63 -7.30
CA ASN A 285 -18.49 -13.31 -8.23
C ASN A 285 -17.16 -12.55 -8.38
N PHE A 286 -16.49 -12.25 -7.26
CA PHE A 286 -15.18 -11.62 -7.26
C PHE A 286 -14.15 -12.52 -7.96
N ASP A 287 -13.11 -11.92 -8.55
CA ASP A 287 -12.01 -12.65 -9.19
C ASP A 287 -10.81 -12.82 -8.25
N THR A 288 -10.71 -11.94 -7.25
CA THR A 288 -9.57 -11.87 -6.34
C THR A 288 -10.02 -11.56 -4.92
N VAL A 289 -9.36 -12.15 -3.93
CA VAL A 289 -9.50 -11.80 -2.51
C VAL A 289 -8.14 -11.37 -1.99
N LYS A 290 -8.10 -10.23 -1.29
CA LYS A 290 -6.90 -9.76 -0.59
C LYS A 290 -7.04 -10.10 0.90
N ILE A 291 -6.03 -10.77 1.45
CA ILE A 291 -5.94 -11.09 2.88
C ILE A 291 -5.22 -9.94 3.56
N ASP A 292 -5.92 -9.26 4.49
CA ASP A 292 -5.37 -8.13 5.21
C ASP A 292 -4.06 -8.47 5.95
N ARG A 293 -3.17 -7.48 6.00
CA ARG A 293 -1.86 -7.56 6.66
C ARG A 293 -1.93 -8.02 8.11
N TYR A 294 -3.03 -7.79 8.83
CA TYR A 294 -3.21 -8.26 10.21
C TYR A 294 -3.05 -9.78 10.30
N PHE A 295 -3.74 -10.53 9.42
CA PHE A 295 -3.70 -11.99 9.42
C PHE A 295 -2.35 -12.50 8.92
N VAL A 296 -1.78 -11.87 7.89
CA VAL A 296 -0.47 -12.23 7.33
C VAL A 296 0.65 -12.02 8.35
N ARG A 297 0.66 -10.88 9.06
CA ARG A 297 1.62 -10.61 10.14
C ARG A 297 1.49 -11.61 11.27
N ALA A 298 0.27 -12.03 11.58
CA ALA A 298 0.02 -13.00 12.64
C ALA A 298 0.47 -14.43 12.27
N LEU A 299 0.73 -14.74 10.99
CA LEU A 299 1.34 -16.01 10.61
C LEU A 299 2.66 -16.21 11.33
N ALA A 300 3.50 -15.17 11.46
CA ALA A 300 4.76 -15.26 12.20
C ALA A 300 4.58 -15.57 13.70
N ALA A 301 3.39 -15.32 14.27
CA ALA A 301 3.12 -15.42 15.71
C ALA A 301 2.51 -16.77 16.15
N GLY A 302 2.01 -17.62 15.25
CA GLY A 302 1.58 -18.99 15.60
C GLY A 302 0.43 -19.61 14.78
N GLU A 303 -0.05 -20.76 15.25
CA GLU A 303 -0.98 -21.65 14.51
C GLU A 303 -2.40 -21.10 14.33
N HIS A 304 -2.89 -20.19 15.19
CA HIS A 304 -4.27 -19.71 15.08
C HIS A 304 -4.49 -18.84 13.83
N ALA A 305 -3.58 -17.90 13.56
CA ALA A 305 -3.62 -17.09 12.35
C ALA A 305 -3.45 -17.91 11.08
N ALA A 306 -2.65 -18.99 11.15
CA ALA A 306 -2.50 -19.95 10.06
C ALA A 306 -3.85 -20.52 9.60
N LYS A 307 -4.73 -20.87 10.55
CA LYS A 307 -6.06 -21.43 10.25
C LYS A 307 -6.97 -20.45 9.53
N VAL A 308 -6.90 -19.16 9.86
CA VAL A 308 -7.70 -18.14 9.16
C VAL A 308 -7.23 -18.04 7.72
N VAL A 309 -5.92 -17.86 7.49
CA VAL A 309 -5.34 -17.78 6.14
C VAL A 309 -5.63 -19.05 5.33
N GLU A 310 -5.48 -20.24 5.91
CA GLU A 310 -5.86 -21.52 5.29
C GLU A 310 -7.34 -21.57 4.90
N SER A 311 -8.22 -21.08 5.77
CA SER A 311 -9.66 -21.04 5.50
C SER A 311 -9.98 -20.11 4.33
N VAL A 312 -9.36 -18.92 4.28
CA VAL A 312 -9.53 -18.00 3.14
C VAL A 312 -9.01 -18.63 1.84
N LEU A 313 -7.85 -19.29 1.87
CA LEU A 313 -7.28 -19.96 0.71
C LEU A 313 -8.17 -21.12 0.22
N GLN A 314 -8.71 -21.92 1.13
CA GLN A 314 -9.65 -23.00 0.79
C GLN A 314 -10.94 -22.45 0.19
N LEU A 315 -11.49 -21.38 0.78
CA LEU A 315 -12.70 -20.73 0.30
C LEU A 315 -12.49 -20.14 -1.10
N SER A 316 -11.38 -19.46 -1.30
CA SER A 316 -11.04 -18.83 -2.58
C SER A 316 -10.89 -19.87 -3.68
N ARG A 317 -10.23 -21.00 -3.39
CA ARG A 317 -10.17 -22.16 -4.31
C ARG A 317 -11.55 -22.72 -4.65
N HIS A 318 -12.49 -22.75 -3.71
CA HIS A 318 -13.84 -23.24 -3.96
C HIS A 318 -14.61 -22.36 -4.95
N PHE A 319 -14.45 -21.04 -4.87
CA PHE A 319 -15.09 -20.08 -5.77
C PHE A 319 -14.27 -19.73 -7.02
N GLY A 320 -13.08 -20.34 -7.19
CA GLY A 320 -12.20 -20.05 -8.32
C GLY A 320 -11.55 -18.66 -8.27
N MET A 321 -11.43 -18.06 -7.07
CA MET A 321 -10.78 -16.77 -6.84
C MET A 321 -9.29 -16.95 -6.62
N THR A 322 -8.50 -15.99 -7.09
CA THR A 322 -7.08 -15.88 -6.72
C THR A 322 -6.91 -15.12 -5.41
N VAL A 323 -5.85 -15.41 -4.65
CA VAL A 323 -5.58 -14.76 -3.37
C VAL A 323 -4.31 -13.92 -3.43
N VAL A 324 -4.40 -12.68 -2.93
CA VAL A 324 -3.26 -11.79 -2.68
C VAL A 324 -3.08 -11.67 -1.17
N ALA A 325 -1.92 -12.03 -0.64
CA ALA A 325 -1.57 -11.79 0.76
C ALA A 325 -0.85 -10.44 0.92
N GLU A 326 -1.37 -9.57 1.78
CA GLU A 326 -0.81 -8.24 1.99
C GLU A 326 0.13 -8.14 3.18
N GLY A 327 0.98 -7.11 3.18
CA GLY A 327 1.90 -6.86 4.29
C GLY A 327 2.93 -7.97 4.50
N VAL A 328 3.33 -8.66 3.43
CA VAL A 328 4.41 -9.65 3.49
C VAL A 328 5.74 -8.93 3.67
N GLU A 329 6.32 -9.08 4.85
CA GLU A 329 7.55 -8.38 5.27
C GLU A 329 8.77 -9.30 5.40
N SER A 330 8.59 -10.63 5.49
CA SER A 330 9.69 -11.59 5.68
C SER A 330 9.67 -12.74 4.67
N ALA A 331 10.86 -13.30 4.39
CA ALA A 331 11.01 -14.48 3.54
C ALA A 331 10.25 -15.69 4.08
N GLU A 332 10.32 -15.88 5.40
CA GLU A 332 9.67 -16.99 6.11
C GLU A 332 8.14 -16.95 5.95
N VAL A 333 7.53 -15.76 6.01
CA VAL A 333 6.09 -15.59 5.77
C VAL A 333 5.75 -15.90 4.30
N ALA A 334 6.56 -15.42 3.35
CA ALA A 334 6.36 -15.71 1.93
C ALA A 334 6.47 -17.21 1.60
N GLU A 335 7.45 -17.91 2.19
CA GLU A 335 7.63 -19.35 2.05
C GLU A 335 6.41 -20.10 2.60
N ARG A 336 5.93 -19.74 3.79
CA ARG A 336 4.71 -20.35 4.35
C ARG A 336 3.47 -20.13 3.50
N LEU A 337 3.29 -18.91 2.97
CA LEU A 337 2.17 -18.61 2.07
C LEU A 337 2.28 -19.43 0.78
N THR A 338 3.49 -19.63 0.26
CA THR A 338 3.75 -20.49 -0.90
C THR A 338 3.38 -21.95 -0.60
N GLU A 339 3.80 -22.48 0.55
CA GLU A 339 3.47 -23.85 0.99
C GLU A 339 1.95 -24.06 1.19
N MET A 340 1.24 -23.04 1.64
CA MET A 340 -0.22 -23.05 1.78
C MET A 340 -0.96 -22.97 0.42
N GLY A 341 -0.23 -22.65 -0.65
CA GLY A 341 -0.77 -22.46 -2.00
C GLY A 341 -1.46 -21.12 -2.20
N CYS A 342 -0.93 -20.05 -1.62
CA CYS A 342 -1.34 -18.67 -1.95
C CYS A 342 -0.75 -18.25 -3.30
N ASP A 343 -1.55 -17.58 -4.14
CA ASP A 343 -1.17 -17.23 -5.51
C ASP A 343 -0.18 -16.06 -5.55
N TYR A 344 -0.50 -14.99 -4.83
CA TYR A 344 0.21 -13.72 -4.91
C TYR A 344 0.53 -13.13 -3.53
N ALA A 345 1.57 -12.31 -3.47
CA ALA A 345 1.94 -11.55 -2.29
C ALA A 345 2.32 -10.12 -2.63
N GLN A 346 2.06 -9.21 -1.69
CA GLN A 346 2.43 -7.81 -1.73
C GLN A 346 2.92 -7.38 -0.35
N GLY A 347 3.92 -6.51 -0.33
CA GLY A 347 4.47 -5.98 0.92
C GLY A 347 5.93 -5.54 0.80
N PHE A 348 6.44 -4.99 1.90
CA PHE A 348 7.78 -4.41 1.96
C PHE A 348 8.92 -5.40 1.77
N ARG A 349 8.65 -6.71 1.82
CA ARG A 349 9.60 -7.72 1.35
C ARG A 349 10.02 -7.47 -0.11
N TYR A 350 9.09 -7.02 -0.94
CA TYR A 350 9.29 -6.85 -2.37
C TYR A 350 9.60 -5.40 -2.71
N SER A 351 8.67 -4.49 -2.36
CA SER A 351 8.89 -3.04 -2.44
C SER A 351 7.77 -2.27 -1.73
N GLY A 352 8.05 -1.00 -1.44
CA GLY A 352 7.00 0.00 -1.22
C GLY A 352 6.31 0.38 -2.53
N ALA A 353 5.43 1.39 -2.48
CA ALA A 353 4.81 1.94 -3.68
C ALA A 353 5.75 2.93 -4.37
N MET A 354 5.99 2.74 -5.66
CA MET A 354 7.01 3.44 -6.44
C MET A 354 6.37 4.31 -7.52
N GLU A 355 7.11 5.27 -8.05
CA GLU A 355 6.72 6.03 -9.24
C GLU A 355 6.61 5.10 -10.47
N PRO A 356 5.90 5.48 -11.54
CA PRO A 356 5.63 4.60 -12.69
C PRO A 356 6.84 4.24 -13.57
N ASP A 357 7.94 4.99 -13.51
CA ASP A 357 9.09 4.90 -14.44
C ASP A 357 10.20 3.94 -14.01
#